data_AF-A0A6I7LSS4-F1
#
_entry.id   AF-A0A6I7LSS4-F1
#
_cell.length_a   1.000
_cell.length_b   1.000
_cell.length_c   1.000
_cell.angle_alpha   90.00
_cell.angle_beta   90.00
_cell.angle_gamma   90.00
#
_symmetry.space_group_name_H-M   'P 1'
#
loop_
_entity.id
_entity.type
_entity.pdbx_description
1 polymer ?
#
loop_
_entity_poly.entity_id
_entity_poly.type
_entity_poly.pdbx_seq_one_letter_code
_entity_poly.pdbx_strand_id
1 'polypeptide(L)'
;MTDLFDAHKQWATRPRDERFASLDDLPEFTGNRKRASIEDVRPLRGLKLYGAIGGALTLNGSMQTSLLTNWAFTQLCQQAAAPSGYLNTLPAEIAAQCLEHGISSNGGDTKILIRKNEILQENKPQNMVSAFTSPSYGRIWDCDTVEAIMESIRDSTPPSYGGDNCGLYASDRDMFIFLVTDEKPVEVGNARFGREFFCWNSETGAATFGLTPFLYNYVCANQIVWGAE
;
A
#
# COMPACT_ATOMS: atom_id res chain seq x y z
N MET A 1 -23.61 19.46 -0.11
CA MET A 1 -23.64 17.99 -0.16
C MET A 1 -23.07 17.48 -1.47
N THR A 2 -21.98 16.74 -1.35
CA THR A 2 -21.27 16.06 -2.45
C THR A 2 -21.18 14.59 -2.10
N ASP A 3 -21.27 13.72 -3.10
CA ASP A 3 -21.13 12.28 -2.86
C ASP A 3 -19.65 11.87 -2.94
N LEU A 4 -19.21 11.02 -2.01
CA LEU A 4 -17.83 10.53 -1.97
C LEU A 4 -17.76 9.11 -2.53
N PHE A 5 -16.80 8.89 -3.44
CA PHE A 5 -16.61 7.64 -4.16
C PHE A 5 -15.29 6.94 -3.82
N ASP A 6 -14.50 7.47 -2.90
CA ASP A 6 -13.16 6.94 -2.61
C ASP A 6 -13.21 5.55 -2.00
N ALA A 7 -14.06 5.32 -1.00
CA ALA A 7 -14.32 4.00 -0.46
C ALA A 7 -14.92 3.04 -1.52
N HIS A 8 -15.86 3.53 -2.34
CA HIS A 8 -16.42 2.76 -3.46
C HIS A 8 -15.35 2.28 -4.45
N LYS A 9 -14.35 3.12 -4.77
CA LYS A 9 -13.25 2.72 -5.65
C LYS A 9 -12.45 1.57 -5.03
N GLN A 10 -12.12 1.65 -3.75
CA GLN A 10 -11.42 0.56 -3.06
C GLN A 10 -12.26 -0.72 -3.09
N TRP A 11 -13.57 -0.61 -2.80
CA TRP A 11 -14.50 -1.73 -2.87
C TRP A 11 -14.57 -2.38 -4.25
N ALA A 12 -14.53 -1.58 -5.31
CA ALA A 12 -14.63 -2.07 -6.68
C ALA A 12 -13.33 -2.70 -7.19
N THR A 13 -12.17 -2.19 -6.80
CA THR A 13 -10.88 -2.57 -7.42
C THR A 13 -10.03 -3.52 -6.59
N ARG A 14 -10.18 -3.53 -5.26
CA ARG A 14 -9.31 -4.33 -4.38
C ARG A 14 -9.64 -5.81 -4.47
N PRO A 15 -8.69 -6.71 -4.71
CA PRO A 15 -8.94 -8.15 -4.69
C PRO A 15 -9.25 -8.64 -3.27
N ARG A 16 -9.72 -9.88 -3.13
CA ARG A 16 -10.23 -10.42 -1.85
C ARG A 16 -9.15 -10.51 -0.76
N ASP A 17 -7.91 -10.78 -1.14
CA ASP A 17 -6.73 -10.85 -0.28
C ASP A 17 -6.27 -9.49 0.27
N GLU A 18 -6.73 -8.39 -0.34
CA GLU A 18 -6.47 -7.03 0.16
C GLU A 18 -7.62 -6.49 1.03
N ARG A 19 -8.63 -7.30 1.36
CA ARG A 19 -9.82 -6.89 2.13
C ARG A 19 -9.86 -7.57 3.49
N PHE A 20 -10.06 -6.80 4.54
CA PHE A 20 -10.06 -7.29 5.91
C PHE A 20 -11.46 -7.23 6.53
N ALA A 21 -11.82 -8.26 7.29
CA ALA A 21 -13.15 -8.43 7.87
C ALA A 21 -13.35 -7.64 9.15
N SER A 22 -12.30 -7.61 9.95
CA SER A 22 -12.34 -7.05 11.29
C SER A 22 -11.21 -6.07 11.50
N LEU A 23 -11.42 -5.21 12.49
CA LEU A 23 -10.38 -4.36 13.04
C LEU A 23 -9.31 -5.16 13.82
N ASP A 24 -9.44 -6.48 13.95
CA ASP A 24 -8.42 -7.34 14.56
C ASP A 24 -7.48 -7.94 13.49
N ASP A 25 -7.98 -8.26 12.30
CA ASP A 25 -7.19 -8.86 11.22
C ASP A 25 -6.18 -7.87 10.60
N LEU A 26 -6.59 -6.62 10.42
CA LEU A 26 -5.77 -5.58 9.77
C LEU A 26 -4.51 -5.19 10.61
N PRO A 27 -4.61 -4.95 11.93
CA PRO A 27 -3.43 -4.74 12.78
C PRO A 27 -2.48 -5.93 12.78
N GLU A 28 -3.02 -7.16 12.82
CA GLU A 28 -2.17 -8.36 12.79
C GLU A 28 -1.38 -8.43 11.48
N PHE A 29 -2.06 -8.24 10.33
CA PHE A 29 -1.43 -8.24 9.02
C PHE A 29 -0.35 -7.14 8.90
N THR A 30 -0.70 -5.90 9.18
CA THR A 30 0.22 -4.76 9.06
C THR A 30 1.38 -4.85 10.06
N GLY A 31 1.11 -5.32 11.28
CA GLY A 31 2.12 -5.53 12.32
C GLY A 31 3.10 -6.66 11.97
N ASN A 32 2.59 -7.78 11.45
CA ASN A 32 3.44 -8.87 10.93
C ASN A 32 4.33 -8.37 9.79
N ARG A 33 3.76 -7.58 8.88
CA ARG A 33 4.48 -6.98 7.76
C ARG A 33 5.61 -6.07 8.24
N LYS A 34 5.36 -5.16 9.19
CA LYS A 34 6.40 -4.31 9.79
C LYS A 34 7.50 -5.13 10.46
N ARG A 35 7.15 -6.14 11.27
CA ARG A 35 8.13 -7.03 11.94
C ARG A 35 9.00 -7.80 10.96
N ALA A 36 8.46 -8.16 9.80
CA ALA A 36 9.16 -8.85 8.73
C ALA A 36 9.78 -7.91 7.68
N SER A 37 9.91 -6.61 8.00
CA SER A 37 10.48 -5.59 7.11
C SER A 37 11.84 -5.10 7.58
N ILE A 38 12.70 -4.78 6.63
CA ILE A 38 13.99 -4.11 6.86
C ILE A 38 14.05 -2.91 5.94
N GLU A 39 14.45 -1.77 6.50
CA GLU A 39 14.81 -0.57 5.73
C GLU A 39 16.31 -0.46 5.62
N ASP A 40 16.79 -0.06 4.44
CA ASP A 40 18.21 0.15 4.24
C ASP A 40 18.49 1.28 3.25
N VAL A 41 19.47 2.13 3.57
CA VAL A 41 19.84 3.29 2.74
C VAL A 41 21.18 3.04 2.09
N ARG A 42 21.23 3.08 0.76
CA ARG A 42 22.46 2.81 0.01
C ARG A 42 22.50 3.47 -1.37
N PRO A 43 23.68 3.59 -1.98
CA PRO A 43 23.81 4.03 -3.37
C PRO A 43 23.21 3.01 -4.34
N LEU A 44 22.37 3.47 -5.26
CA LEU A 44 21.81 2.64 -6.36
C LEU A 44 22.89 2.13 -7.32
N ARG A 45 23.95 2.92 -7.55
CA ARG A 45 25.01 2.63 -8.52
C ARG A 45 25.75 1.30 -8.26
N GLY A 46 25.73 0.81 -7.02
CA GLY A 46 26.38 -0.46 -6.63
C GLY A 46 25.48 -1.68 -6.72
N LEU A 47 24.21 -1.52 -7.13
CA LEU A 47 23.25 -2.61 -7.19
C LEU A 47 23.37 -3.37 -8.51
N LYS A 48 23.17 -4.69 -8.43
CA LYS A 48 23.11 -5.59 -9.58
C LYS A 48 21.72 -6.18 -9.70
N LEU A 49 21.24 -6.27 -10.93
CA LEU A 49 19.93 -6.79 -11.28
C LEU A 49 20.10 -8.04 -12.13
N TYR A 50 19.32 -9.06 -11.82
CA TYR A 50 19.33 -10.32 -12.55
C TYR A 50 17.91 -10.69 -12.93
N GLY A 51 17.73 -11.18 -14.15
CA GLY A 51 16.51 -11.87 -14.54
C GLY A 51 16.36 -13.16 -13.73
N ALA A 52 15.12 -13.43 -13.31
CA ALA A 52 14.73 -14.65 -12.65
C ALA A 52 13.67 -15.38 -13.48
N ILE A 53 13.51 -16.67 -13.20
CA ILE A 53 12.55 -17.54 -13.88
C ILE A 53 11.14 -16.95 -13.74
N GLY A 54 10.39 -16.93 -14.85
CA GLY A 54 9.05 -16.36 -14.90
C GLY A 54 9.02 -14.85 -15.17
N GLY A 55 10.14 -14.24 -15.60
CA GLY A 55 10.20 -12.84 -16.00
C GLY A 55 10.35 -11.86 -14.84
N ALA A 56 10.54 -12.36 -13.62
CA ALA A 56 10.78 -11.51 -12.46
C ALA A 56 12.20 -10.95 -12.46
N LEU A 57 12.39 -9.83 -11.75
CA LEU A 57 13.71 -9.26 -11.50
C LEU A 57 14.13 -9.51 -10.07
N THR A 58 15.41 -9.79 -9.89
CA THR A 58 16.04 -9.88 -8.58
C THR A 58 17.10 -8.82 -8.42
N LEU A 59 17.14 -8.24 -7.23
CA LEU A 59 18.20 -7.35 -6.78
C LEU A 59 19.22 -8.16 -6.00
N ASN A 60 20.48 -8.00 -6.36
CA ASN A 60 21.62 -8.59 -5.66
C ASN A 60 22.71 -7.52 -5.47
N GLY A 61 23.45 -7.63 -4.37
CA GLY A 61 24.43 -6.66 -3.89
C GLY A 61 25.06 -7.20 -2.61
N SER A 62 25.25 -6.36 -1.58
CA SER A 62 25.64 -6.82 -0.23
C SER A 62 24.52 -7.53 0.55
N MET A 63 23.35 -7.74 -0.05
CA MET A 63 22.18 -8.36 0.59
C MET A 63 21.89 -9.73 0.02
N GLN A 64 21.06 -10.49 0.73
CA GLN A 64 20.41 -11.68 0.18
C GLN A 64 19.60 -11.27 -1.06
N THR A 65 19.70 -12.08 -2.12
CA THR A 65 18.91 -11.93 -3.35
C THR A 65 17.45 -11.67 -3.01
N SER A 66 16.86 -10.63 -3.59
CA SER A 66 15.49 -10.21 -3.29
C SER A 66 14.72 -9.96 -4.59
N LEU A 67 13.48 -10.47 -4.70
CA LEU A 67 12.61 -10.20 -5.85
C LEU A 67 12.13 -8.75 -5.84
N LEU A 68 11.86 -8.16 -7.01
CA LEU A 68 11.22 -6.85 -7.07
C LEU A 68 9.70 -7.02 -7.21
N THR A 69 8.92 -6.26 -6.43
CA THR A 69 7.51 -6.04 -6.76
C THR A 69 7.38 -5.22 -8.04
N ASN A 70 6.21 -5.28 -8.68
CA ASN A 70 5.88 -4.41 -9.82
C ASN A 70 5.97 -2.92 -9.44
N TRP A 71 5.65 -2.57 -8.19
CA TRP A 71 5.79 -1.22 -7.68
C TRP A 71 7.25 -0.80 -7.56
N ALA A 72 8.07 -1.61 -6.89
CA ALA A 72 9.50 -1.37 -6.75
C ALA A 72 10.19 -1.28 -8.12
N PHE A 73 9.83 -2.14 -9.06
CA PHE A 73 10.31 -2.05 -10.44
C PHE A 73 9.99 -0.69 -11.08
N THR A 74 8.76 -0.21 -10.92
CA THR A 74 8.34 1.09 -11.47
C THR A 74 9.12 2.24 -10.84
N GLN A 75 9.33 2.20 -9.53
CA GLN A 75 10.14 3.19 -8.81
C GLN A 75 11.61 3.15 -9.27
N LEU A 76 12.16 1.96 -9.46
CA LEU A 76 13.54 1.81 -9.95
C LEU A 76 13.69 2.33 -11.38
N CYS A 77 12.71 2.08 -12.25
CA CYS A 77 12.67 2.67 -13.59
C CYS A 77 12.69 4.20 -13.53
N GLN A 78 11.90 4.82 -12.65
CA GLN A 78 11.88 6.28 -12.47
C GLN A 78 13.26 6.80 -12.03
N GLN A 79 13.89 6.16 -11.05
CA GLN A 79 15.22 6.56 -10.57
C GLN A 79 16.32 6.34 -11.62
N ALA A 80 16.17 5.33 -12.48
CA ALA A 80 17.05 5.07 -13.61
C ALA A 80 16.81 6.01 -14.82
N ALA A 81 15.76 6.85 -14.78
CA ALA A 81 15.23 7.61 -15.91
C ALA A 81 14.85 6.73 -17.12
N ALA A 82 14.29 5.54 -16.85
CA ALA A 82 13.90 4.55 -17.84
C ALA A 82 12.37 4.40 -17.96
N PRO A 83 11.83 4.13 -19.17
CA PRO A 83 10.39 3.96 -19.38
C PRO A 83 9.92 2.56 -18.92
N SER A 84 9.24 2.50 -17.76
CA SER A 84 8.76 1.24 -17.17
C SER A 84 7.82 0.45 -18.07
N GLY A 85 6.92 1.13 -18.79
CA GLY A 85 5.98 0.48 -19.70
C GLY A 85 6.67 -0.29 -20.83
N TYR A 86 7.75 0.27 -21.39
CA TYR A 86 8.56 -0.41 -22.41
C TYR A 86 9.39 -1.55 -21.80
N LEU A 87 10.07 -1.30 -20.68
CA LEU A 87 10.91 -2.31 -20.04
C LEU A 87 10.11 -3.55 -19.57
N ASN A 88 8.85 -3.38 -19.17
CA ASN A 88 7.94 -4.50 -18.83
C ASN A 88 7.63 -5.42 -20.02
N THR A 89 7.85 -4.99 -21.26
CA THR A 89 7.65 -5.82 -22.46
C THR A 89 8.87 -6.62 -22.85
N LEU A 90 10.02 -6.34 -22.24
CA LEU A 90 11.29 -6.97 -22.56
C LEU A 90 11.52 -8.22 -21.72
N PRO A 91 12.35 -9.16 -22.20
CA PRO A 91 12.87 -10.24 -21.37
C PRO A 91 13.57 -9.67 -20.12
N ALA A 92 13.43 -10.36 -18.99
CA ALA A 92 13.92 -9.88 -17.69
C ALA A 92 15.41 -9.54 -17.72
N GLU A 93 16.24 -10.33 -18.41
CA GLU A 93 17.66 -10.10 -18.56
C GLU A 93 17.98 -8.79 -19.29
N ILE A 94 17.20 -8.43 -20.31
CA ILE A 94 17.37 -7.17 -21.05
C ILE A 94 16.91 -6.00 -20.19
N ALA A 95 15.75 -6.12 -19.54
CA ALA A 95 15.26 -5.11 -18.62
C ALA A 95 16.26 -4.84 -17.48
N ALA A 96 16.87 -5.90 -16.92
CA ALA A 96 17.91 -5.81 -15.90
C ALA A 96 19.12 -5.00 -16.39
N GLN A 97 19.65 -5.34 -17.58
CA GLN A 97 20.80 -4.62 -18.15
C GLN A 97 20.49 -3.14 -18.42
N CYS A 98 19.30 -2.83 -18.95
CA CYS A 98 18.86 -1.45 -19.16
C CYS A 98 18.79 -0.67 -17.84
N LEU A 99 18.24 -1.29 -16.79
CA LEU A 99 18.16 -0.69 -15.47
C LEU A 99 19.54 -0.50 -14.83
N GLU A 100 20.44 -1.49 -14.93
CA GLU A 100 21.82 -1.36 -14.45
C GLU A 100 22.54 -0.17 -15.12
N HIS A 101 22.35 -0.02 -16.43
CA HIS A 101 22.91 1.12 -17.16
C HIS A 101 22.33 2.46 -16.67
N GLY A 102 21.01 2.52 -16.48
CA GLY A 102 20.33 3.73 -16.00
C GLY A 102 20.74 4.10 -14.57
N ILE A 103 20.78 3.15 -13.64
CA ILE A 103 21.16 3.43 -12.24
C ILE A 103 22.65 3.71 -12.08
N SER A 104 23.53 3.17 -12.91
CA SER A 104 24.96 3.52 -12.87
C SER A 104 25.21 4.98 -13.29
N SER A 105 24.41 5.48 -14.23
CA SER A 105 24.49 6.87 -14.70
C SER A 105 23.79 7.85 -13.75
N ASN A 106 22.55 7.53 -13.36
CA ASN A 106 21.63 8.46 -12.70
C ASN A 106 21.41 8.17 -11.21
N GLY A 107 21.89 7.04 -10.70
CA GLY A 107 21.56 6.56 -9.36
C GLY A 107 22.20 7.39 -8.25
N GLY A 108 21.36 7.97 -7.40
CA GLY A 108 21.75 8.51 -6.10
C GLY A 108 21.60 7.49 -4.98
N ASP A 109 21.60 7.99 -3.74
CA ASP A 109 21.22 7.20 -2.57
C ASP A 109 19.70 6.96 -2.58
N THR A 110 19.31 5.75 -2.20
CA THR A 110 17.90 5.37 -2.07
C THR A 110 17.69 4.62 -0.75
N LYS A 111 16.49 4.78 -0.19
CA LYS A 111 15.98 3.95 0.89
C LYS A 111 15.17 2.81 0.31
N ILE A 112 15.65 1.60 0.50
CA ILE A 112 15.04 0.35 0.05
C ILE A 112 14.22 -0.23 1.19
N LEU A 113 12.97 -0.57 0.91
CA LEU A 113 12.13 -1.36 1.81
C LEU A 113 12.12 -2.81 1.34
N ILE A 114 12.62 -3.71 2.19
CA ILE A 114 12.64 -5.15 1.93
C ILE A 114 11.67 -5.81 2.89
N ARG A 115 10.84 -6.71 2.36
CA ARG A 115 9.89 -7.52 3.11
C ARG A 115 10.13 -8.99 2.83
N LYS A 116 9.61 -9.85 3.70
CA LYS A 116 9.54 -11.28 3.40
C LYS A 116 8.64 -11.53 2.19
N ASN A 117 9.09 -12.37 1.28
CA ASN A 117 8.28 -12.86 0.18
C ASN A 117 7.33 -13.96 0.71
N GLU A 118 6.04 -13.67 0.73
CA GLU A 118 5.01 -14.61 1.20
C GLU A 118 4.68 -15.67 0.14
N ILE A 119 5.09 -15.46 -1.12
CA ILE A 119 4.96 -16.45 -2.18
C ILE A 119 6.09 -17.48 -2.03
N LEU A 120 5.84 -18.49 -1.21
CA LEU A 120 6.70 -19.65 -1.00
C LEU A 120 6.62 -20.62 -2.20
N GLN A 121 7.18 -20.23 -3.34
CA GLN A 121 7.46 -21.17 -4.43
C GLN A 121 8.89 -21.68 -4.31
N GLU A 122 9.08 -22.98 -4.53
CA GLU A 122 10.42 -23.59 -4.59
C GLU A 122 11.30 -22.80 -5.56
N ASN A 123 12.53 -22.47 -5.14
CA ASN A 123 13.52 -21.68 -5.88
C ASN A 123 13.24 -20.17 -6.04
N LYS A 124 12.26 -19.59 -5.37
CA LYS A 124 12.14 -18.12 -5.29
C LYS A 124 12.89 -17.54 -4.07
N PRO A 125 13.49 -16.34 -4.20
CA PRO A 125 14.06 -15.64 -3.06
C PRO A 125 13.06 -15.44 -1.92
N GLN A 126 13.53 -15.58 -0.69
CA GLN A 126 12.72 -15.40 0.52
C GLN A 126 12.40 -13.94 0.83
N ASN A 127 13.09 -13.00 0.17
CA ASN A 127 12.94 -11.57 0.35
C ASN A 127 12.42 -10.92 -0.92
N MET A 128 11.71 -9.80 -0.73
CA MET A 128 11.16 -9.00 -1.80
C MET A 128 11.36 -7.51 -1.51
N VAL A 129 11.98 -6.81 -2.45
CA VAL A 129 12.03 -5.35 -2.47
C VAL A 129 10.63 -4.83 -2.78
N SER A 130 10.03 -4.18 -1.79
CA SER A 130 8.69 -3.61 -1.90
C SER A 130 8.71 -2.15 -2.34
N ALA A 131 9.79 -1.41 -2.07
CA ALA A 131 9.89 -0.01 -2.47
C ALA A 131 11.33 0.50 -2.63
N PHE A 132 11.50 1.46 -3.52
CA PHE A 132 12.65 2.37 -3.61
C PHE A 132 12.17 3.80 -3.35
N THR A 133 12.63 4.41 -2.26
CA THR A 133 12.20 5.73 -1.80
C THR A 133 13.39 6.67 -1.60
N SER A 134 13.13 7.97 -1.40
CA SER A 134 14.18 8.92 -1.02
C SER A 134 14.81 8.53 0.33
N PRO A 135 16.12 8.76 0.55
CA PRO A 135 16.74 8.61 1.88
C PRO A 135 16.00 9.38 2.99
N SER A 136 15.42 10.53 2.65
CA SER A 136 14.64 11.37 3.56
C SER A 136 13.18 10.93 3.77
N TYR A 137 12.72 9.85 3.12
CA TYR A 137 11.34 9.39 3.23
C TYR A 137 11.04 8.95 4.66
N GLY A 138 10.24 9.73 5.39
CA GLY A 138 9.75 9.40 6.72
C GLY A 138 8.61 8.40 6.61
N ARG A 139 8.92 7.11 6.68
CA ARG A 139 7.91 6.05 6.54
C ARG A 139 7.03 6.01 7.78
N ILE A 140 5.75 6.32 7.60
CA ILE A 140 4.70 6.00 8.57
C ILE A 140 4.30 4.56 8.28
N TRP A 141 4.36 3.70 9.30
CA TRP A 141 3.93 2.32 9.14
C TRP A 141 2.40 2.24 9.19
N ASP A 142 1.83 1.35 8.39
CA ASP A 142 0.39 1.13 8.34
C ASP A 142 -0.10 0.64 9.70
N CYS A 143 0.65 -0.22 10.40
CA CYS A 143 0.27 -0.68 11.73
C CYS A 143 0.19 0.46 12.75
N ASP A 144 1.14 1.41 12.72
CA ASP A 144 1.15 2.54 13.65
C ASP A 144 -0.06 3.46 13.37
N THR A 145 -0.46 3.55 12.10
CA THR A 145 -1.65 4.30 11.70
C THR A 145 -2.94 3.59 12.14
N VAL A 146 -3.02 2.28 11.94
CA VAL A 146 -4.17 1.46 12.35
C VAL A 146 -4.33 1.51 13.86
N GLU A 147 -3.25 1.33 14.62
CA GLU A 147 -3.25 1.41 16.09
C GLU A 147 -3.76 2.79 16.57
N ALA A 148 -3.23 3.88 16.01
CA ALA A 148 -3.67 5.23 16.36
C ALA A 148 -5.17 5.45 16.06
N ILE A 149 -5.67 4.90 14.96
CA ILE A 149 -7.10 4.97 14.62
C ILE A 149 -7.93 4.16 15.62
N MET A 150 -7.53 2.93 15.93
CA MET A 150 -8.23 2.07 16.90
C MET A 150 -8.23 2.66 18.31
N GLU A 151 -7.20 3.40 18.72
CA GLU A 151 -7.20 4.12 19.99
C GLU A 151 -8.16 5.32 19.99
N SER A 152 -8.33 5.96 18.82
CA SER A 152 -9.20 7.13 18.67
C SER A 152 -10.69 6.78 18.50
N ILE A 153 -10.98 5.60 17.94
CA ILE A 153 -12.31 5.14 17.61
C ILE A 153 -12.80 4.16 18.67
N ARG A 154 -14.05 4.31 19.13
CA ARG A 154 -14.64 3.44 20.15
C ARG A 154 -15.77 2.56 19.62
N ASP A 155 -16.64 3.14 18.79
CA ASP A 155 -17.91 2.52 18.42
C ASP A 155 -18.12 2.44 16.89
N SER A 156 -17.12 2.82 16.08
CA SER A 156 -17.22 2.70 14.61
C SER A 156 -16.84 1.29 14.17
N THR A 157 -17.55 0.78 13.18
CA THR A 157 -17.29 -0.55 12.60
C THR A 157 -17.13 -0.45 11.09
N PRO A 158 -16.41 -1.38 10.45
CA PRO A 158 -16.38 -1.44 8.99
C PRO A 158 -17.80 -1.62 8.43
N PRO A 159 -18.22 -0.89 7.39
CA PRO A 159 -19.51 -1.12 6.76
C PRO A 159 -19.58 -2.55 6.22
N SER A 160 -20.53 -3.34 6.72
CA SER A 160 -20.71 -4.75 6.36
C SER A 160 -22.12 -5.01 5.84
N TYR A 161 -22.23 -5.39 4.56
CA TYR A 161 -23.46 -5.80 3.91
C TYR A 161 -23.27 -7.19 3.29
N GLY A 162 -23.35 -8.25 4.10
CA GLY A 162 -23.45 -9.62 3.59
C GLY A 162 -22.13 -10.37 3.30
N GLY A 163 -21.09 -10.14 4.10
CA GLY A 163 -20.07 -11.18 4.37
C GLY A 163 -18.77 -11.18 3.57
N ASP A 164 -18.62 -10.38 2.51
CA ASP A 164 -17.36 -10.30 1.73
C ASP A 164 -16.52 -9.03 2.00
N ASN A 165 -16.82 -8.33 3.11
CA ASN A 165 -16.10 -7.19 3.75
C ASN A 165 -15.83 -5.97 2.88
N CYS A 166 -15.64 -4.78 3.47
CA CYS A 166 -14.97 -3.71 2.71
C CYS A 166 -14.58 -2.40 3.42
N GLY A 167 -14.69 -2.20 4.74
CA GLY A 167 -14.18 -0.93 5.31
C GLY A 167 -12.66 -0.81 5.30
N LEU A 168 -11.98 -1.95 5.25
CA LEU A 168 -10.58 -2.09 5.60
C LEU A 168 -9.83 -2.73 4.44
N TYR A 169 -8.81 -2.04 3.96
CA TYR A 169 -7.99 -2.48 2.84
C TYR A 169 -6.51 -2.30 3.15
N ALA A 170 -5.71 -3.29 2.79
CA ALA A 170 -4.26 -3.17 2.77
C ALA A 170 -3.67 -4.05 1.67
N SER A 171 -2.70 -3.50 0.94
CA SER A 171 -2.01 -4.15 -0.16
C SER A 171 -0.50 -4.22 0.09
N ASP A 172 0.26 -4.61 -0.93
CA ASP A 172 1.71 -4.47 -0.92
C ASP A 172 2.19 -3.00 -0.91
N ARG A 173 1.32 -2.06 -1.27
CA ARG A 173 1.68 -0.64 -1.49
C ARG A 173 1.07 0.33 -0.49
N ASP A 174 -0.19 0.15 -0.14
CA ASP A 174 -0.98 1.13 0.60
C ASP A 174 -2.10 0.47 1.38
N MET A 175 -2.71 1.26 2.27
CA MET A 175 -3.90 0.88 3.02
C MET A 175 -4.97 1.97 2.95
N PHE A 176 -6.21 1.56 3.17
CA PHE A 176 -7.37 2.45 3.26
C PHE A 176 -8.33 1.95 4.34
N ILE A 177 -8.82 2.85 5.16
CA ILE A 177 -9.73 2.60 6.28
C ILE A 177 -10.94 3.51 6.12
N PHE A 178 -12.11 2.90 6.18
CA PHE A 178 -13.41 3.55 6.24
C PHE A 178 -14.29 2.78 7.22
N LEU A 179 -14.75 3.48 8.25
CA LEU A 179 -15.65 2.96 9.26
C LEU A 179 -16.96 3.74 9.23
N VAL A 180 -17.99 3.17 9.84
CA VAL A 180 -19.33 3.74 10.02
C VAL A 180 -19.77 3.61 11.47
N THR A 181 -20.45 4.63 11.98
CA THR A 181 -21.06 4.64 13.32
C THR A 181 -22.57 4.84 13.16
N ASP A 182 -23.34 3.84 13.56
CA ASP A 182 -24.80 3.93 13.56
C ASP A 182 -25.38 4.45 14.89
N GLU A 183 -24.61 4.41 15.98
CA GLU A 183 -25.14 4.59 17.34
C GLU A 183 -25.16 6.04 17.85
N LYS A 184 -24.39 6.95 17.24
CA LYS A 184 -24.21 8.33 17.74
C LYS A 184 -24.20 9.38 16.62
N PRO A 185 -25.31 9.56 15.89
CA PRO A 185 -25.38 10.57 14.84
C PRO A 185 -25.39 11.98 15.42
N VAL A 186 -24.93 12.93 14.61
CA VAL A 186 -25.00 14.37 14.89
C VAL A 186 -26.38 14.87 14.48
N GLU A 187 -27.10 15.47 15.41
CA GLU A 187 -28.46 15.98 15.17
C GLU A 187 -28.43 17.51 15.05
N VAL A 188 -28.91 18.02 13.91
CA VAL A 188 -29.04 19.46 13.64
C VAL A 188 -30.47 19.73 13.19
N GLY A 189 -31.28 20.26 14.10
CA GLY A 189 -32.72 20.41 13.88
C GLY A 189 -33.38 19.04 13.69
N ASN A 190 -33.97 18.79 12.52
CA ASN A 190 -34.60 17.51 12.17
C ASN A 190 -33.68 16.58 11.35
N ALA A 191 -32.45 17.00 11.04
CA ALA A 191 -31.51 16.20 10.27
C ALA A 191 -30.61 15.37 11.20
N ARG A 192 -30.32 14.14 10.78
CA ARG A 192 -29.43 13.19 11.46
C ARG A 192 -28.30 12.84 10.51
N PHE A 193 -27.06 13.12 10.92
CA PHE A 193 -25.86 12.83 10.12
C PHE A 193 -24.97 11.81 10.83
N GLY A 194 -24.44 10.85 10.08
CA GLY A 194 -23.28 10.10 10.52
C GLY A 194 -22.03 11.00 10.48
N ARG A 195 -21.05 10.72 11.33
CA ARG A 195 -19.74 11.41 11.33
C ARG A 195 -18.64 10.38 11.24
N GLU A 196 -17.82 10.46 10.22
CA GLU A 196 -16.73 9.51 10.01
C GLU A 196 -15.60 10.15 9.22
N PHE A 197 -14.56 9.37 8.95
CA PHE A 197 -13.47 9.78 8.09
C PHE A 197 -12.97 8.65 7.20
N PHE A 198 -12.35 9.03 6.09
CA PHE A 198 -11.45 8.14 5.36
C PHE A 198 -10.04 8.34 5.89
N CYS A 199 -9.29 7.26 6.03
CA CYS A 199 -7.85 7.32 6.28
C CYS A 199 -7.11 6.41 5.31
N TRP A 200 -5.95 6.86 4.84
CA TRP A 200 -5.07 6.07 4.00
C TRP A 200 -3.61 6.35 4.33
N ASN A 201 -2.77 5.36 4.08
CA ASN A 201 -1.32 5.50 4.22
C ASN A 201 -0.62 4.64 3.16
N SER A 202 0.66 4.95 2.91
CA SER A 202 1.53 4.09 2.12
C SER A 202 2.92 4.01 2.73
N GLU A 203 3.26 2.80 3.15
CA GLU A 203 4.61 2.40 3.47
C GLU A 203 5.54 2.31 2.26
N THR A 204 5.10 2.51 1.01
CA THR A 204 5.97 2.34 -0.17
C THR A 204 6.11 3.60 -1.01
N GLY A 205 5.48 4.70 -0.61
CA GLY A 205 5.45 5.96 -1.36
C GLY A 205 4.42 5.98 -2.48
N ALA A 206 3.40 5.11 -2.45
CA ALA A 206 2.27 5.13 -3.37
C ALA A 206 1.26 6.24 -3.04
N ALA A 207 1.20 6.66 -1.78
CA ALA A 207 0.36 7.75 -1.30
C ALA A 207 1.03 8.46 -0.12
N THR A 208 0.69 9.73 0.10
CA THR A 208 0.97 10.41 1.37
C THR A 208 -0.11 10.04 2.37
N PHE A 209 0.25 9.87 3.64
CA PHE A 209 -0.73 9.74 4.72
C PHE A 209 -1.80 10.83 4.62
N GLY A 210 -3.05 10.45 4.77
CA GLY A 210 -4.15 11.40 4.76
C GLY A 210 -5.34 10.92 5.55
N LEU A 211 -6.11 11.90 6.00
CA LEU A 211 -7.37 11.72 6.69
C LEU A 211 -8.36 12.77 6.18
N THR A 212 -9.56 12.34 5.82
CA THR A 212 -10.64 13.23 5.39
C THR A 212 -11.87 12.98 6.24
N PRO A 213 -12.19 13.85 7.22
CA PRO A 213 -13.41 13.75 7.98
C PRO A 213 -14.59 14.30 7.19
N PHE A 214 -15.77 13.73 7.39
CA PHE A 214 -17.01 14.17 6.75
C PHE A 214 -18.23 13.86 7.62
N LEU A 215 -19.27 14.66 7.45
CA LEU A 215 -20.64 14.27 7.83
C LEU A 215 -21.30 13.59 6.65
N TYR A 216 -22.26 12.69 6.87
CA TYR A 216 -22.97 12.02 5.78
C TYR A 216 -24.42 11.67 6.14
N ASN A 217 -25.26 11.52 5.12
CA ASN A 217 -26.67 11.10 5.29
C ASN A 217 -26.79 9.58 5.38
N TYR A 218 -26.16 8.87 4.45
CA TYR A 218 -26.26 7.41 4.35
C TYR A 218 -25.08 6.82 3.57
N VAL A 219 -24.73 5.56 3.89
CA VAL A 219 -23.70 4.77 3.19
C VAL A 219 -24.35 3.50 2.67
N CYS A 220 -24.33 3.31 1.35
CA CYS A 220 -24.89 2.11 0.73
C CYS A 220 -23.88 0.96 0.65
N ALA A 221 -24.36 -0.23 0.29
CA ALA A 221 -23.58 -1.47 0.31
C ALA A 221 -22.31 -1.47 -0.57
N ASN A 222 -22.28 -0.67 -1.64
CA ASN A 222 -21.10 -0.49 -2.49
C ASN A 222 -20.17 0.65 -1.99
N GLN A 223 -20.36 1.12 -0.76
CA GLN A 223 -19.52 2.11 -0.06
C GLN A 223 -19.50 3.52 -0.63
N ILE A 224 -20.54 3.90 -1.37
CA ILE A 224 -20.75 5.31 -1.73
C ILE A 224 -21.30 6.03 -0.50
N VAL A 225 -20.66 7.14 -0.15
CA VAL A 225 -21.12 8.03 0.93
C VAL A 225 -21.98 9.11 0.31
N TRP A 226 -23.27 9.11 0.64
CA TRP A 226 -24.25 10.01 0.08
C TRP A 226 -24.43 11.26 0.92
N GLY A 227 -24.44 12.41 0.25
CA GLY A 227 -24.68 13.70 0.88
C GLY A 227 -23.63 14.04 1.93
N ALA A 228 -22.35 13.94 1.55
CA ALA A 228 -21.27 14.29 2.43
C ALA A 228 -21.05 15.82 2.50
N GLU A 229 -20.65 16.29 3.69
CA GLU A 229 -20.28 17.67 4.00
C GLU A 229 -18.93 17.75 4.73
#